data_AF-A0A2D4M0R8-F1
#
_entry.id   AF-A0A2D4M0R8-F1
#
_cell.length_a   1.000
_cell.length_b   1.000
_cell.length_c   1.000
_cell.angle_alpha   90.00
_cell.angle_beta   90.00
_cell.angle_gamma   90.00
#
_symmetry.space_group_name_H-M   'P 1'
#
loop_
_entity.id
_entity.type
_entity.pdbx_description
1 polymer ?
#
loop_
_entity_poly.entity_id
_entity_poly.type
_entity_poly.pdbx_seq_one_letter_code
_entity_poly.pdbx_strand_id
1 'polypeptide(L)'
;MDSFLKQISSMVAKDVEMHKSKLHFFMEEFYGIIRNMDASNKELSIAIRGYGLFAAPCKVINPKDVDFMYVELLQRCKQMYLTEAETIDDHVYQLPSFLQSIASVIFHLDTIPVIYTPVLERLMIVQIDSFPQYSARMQTACCRSIVKVFLALAAKGPVLWSFMSTVVHQGLIRICS
;
A
#
# COMPACT_ATOMS: atom_id res chain seq x y z
N MET A 1 15.19 4.34 11.43
CA MET A 1 13.86 3.68 11.58
C MET A 1 13.58 2.69 10.45
N ASP A 2 13.66 3.09 9.17
CA ASP A 2 13.42 2.19 8.02
C ASP A 2 14.31 0.92 8.04
N SER A 3 15.62 1.07 8.24
CA SER A 3 16.54 -0.06 8.36
C SER A 3 16.24 -0.96 9.56
N PHE A 4 15.78 -0.37 10.67
CA PHE A 4 15.38 -1.12 11.86
C PHE A 4 14.15 -1.98 11.57
N LEU A 5 13.08 -1.41 11.02
CA LEU A 5 11.88 -2.18 10.68
C LEU A 5 12.17 -3.30 9.67
N LYS A 6 13.04 -3.06 8.68
CA LYS A 6 13.48 -4.10 7.74
C LYS A 6 14.20 -5.25 8.47
N GLN A 7 15.16 -4.94 9.33
CA GLN A 7 15.89 -5.95 10.10
C GLN A 7 14.96 -6.75 11.02
N ILE A 8 14.07 -6.07 11.74
CA ILE A 8 13.09 -6.74 12.60
C ILE A 8 12.15 -7.62 11.76
N SER A 9 11.61 -7.13 10.65
CA SER A 9 10.72 -7.94 9.79
C SER A 9 11.43 -9.19 9.27
N SER A 10 12.71 -9.08 8.89
CA SER A 10 13.51 -10.22 8.44
C SER A 10 13.78 -11.21 9.57
N MET A 11 14.02 -10.73 10.79
CA MET A 11 14.19 -11.59 11.97
C MET A 11 12.88 -12.31 12.33
N VAL A 12 11.76 -11.60 12.35
CA VAL A 12 10.43 -12.18 12.61
C VAL A 12 10.06 -13.22 11.55
N ALA A 13 10.36 -12.96 10.28
CA ALA A 13 10.09 -13.90 9.20
C ALA A 13 10.90 -15.21 9.27
N LYS A 14 12.00 -15.27 10.03
CA LYS A 14 12.79 -16.50 10.22
C LYS A 14 12.15 -17.48 11.20
N ASP A 15 11.53 -16.97 12.25
CA ASP A 15 10.81 -17.77 13.25
C ASP A 15 9.62 -16.96 13.78
N VAL A 16 8.51 -17.12 13.08
CA VAL A 16 7.30 -16.33 13.31
C VAL A 16 6.64 -16.72 14.63
N GLU A 17 6.64 -18.01 14.98
CA GLU A 17 6.03 -18.50 16.23
C GLU A 17 6.79 -17.99 17.46
N MET A 18 8.13 -18.05 17.43
CA MET A 18 8.96 -17.50 18.52
C MET A 18 8.74 -15.99 18.71
N HIS A 19 8.42 -15.27 17.64
CA HIS A 19 8.30 -13.81 17.66
C HIS A 19 6.86 -13.28 17.59
N LYS A 20 5.87 -14.15 17.79
CA LYS A 20 4.43 -13.83 17.70
C LYS A 20 4.02 -12.63 18.55
N SER A 21 4.46 -12.54 19.81
CA SER A 21 4.13 -11.42 20.70
C SER A 21 4.72 -10.09 20.21
N LYS A 22 5.94 -10.11 19.66
CA LYS A 22 6.57 -8.92 19.07
C LYS A 22 5.86 -8.49 17.80
N LEU A 23 5.49 -9.45 16.95
CA LEU A 23 4.72 -9.17 15.75
C LEU A 23 3.39 -8.51 16.11
N HIS A 24 2.66 -9.08 17.08
CA HIS A 24 1.39 -8.54 17.54
C HIS A 24 1.53 -7.09 18.03
N PHE A 25 2.54 -6.81 18.88
CA PHE A 25 2.83 -5.45 19.35
C PHE A 25 3.02 -4.47 18.18
N PHE A 26 3.87 -4.80 17.20
CA PHE A 26 4.07 -3.93 16.04
C PHE A 26 2.79 -3.72 15.23
N MET A 27 2.00 -4.78 15.04
CA MET A 27 0.76 -4.70 14.27
C MET A 27 -0.29 -3.83 14.97
N GLU A 28 -0.43 -3.92 16.29
CA GLU A 28 -1.32 -3.04 17.06
C GLU A 28 -0.89 -1.56 16.99
N GLU A 29 0.40 -1.28 17.11
CA GLU A 29 0.93 0.09 17.00
C GLU A 29 0.68 0.67 15.60
N PHE A 30 0.97 -0.09 14.55
CA PHE A 30 0.74 0.35 13.18
C PHE A 30 -0.75 0.53 12.89
N TYR A 31 -1.60 -0.34 13.43
CA TYR A 31 -3.05 -0.22 13.33
C TYR A 31 -3.56 1.07 13.97
N GLY A 32 -3.13 1.36 15.19
CA GLY A 32 -3.49 2.59 15.90
C GLY A 32 -3.11 3.84 15.11
N ILE A 33 -1.90 3.87 14.53
CA ILE A 33 -1.42 4.98 13.72
C ILE A 33 -2.21 5.13 12.41
N ILE A 34 -2.48 4.04 11.69
CA ILE A 34 -3.18 4.09 10.38
C ILE A 34 -4.62 4.58 10.54
N ARG A 35 -5.29 4.23 11.64
CA ARG A 35 -6.67 4.67 11.90
C ARG A 35 -6.78 6.07 12.52
N ASN A 36 -5.68 6.61 13.04
CA ASN A 36 -5.68 7.94 13.63
C ASN A 36 -5.60 9.02 12.53
N MET A 37 -6.66 9.82 12.39
CA MET A 37 -6.72 10.92 11.43
C MET A 37 -5.66 12.00 11.72
N ASP A 38 -5.31 12.17 12.99
CA ASP A 38 -4.36 13.20 13.46
C ASP A 38 -2.91 12.71 13.46
N ALA A 39 -2.65 11.48 13.00
CA ALA A 39 -1.29 10.94 12.91
C ALA A 39 -0.43 11.81 11.99
N SER A 40 0.79 12.12 12.44
CA SER A 40 1.69 12.90 11.59
C SER A 40 2.05 12.12 10.32
N ASN A 41 2.33 12.85 9.25
CA ASN A 41 2.82 12.31 7.98
C ASN A 41 4.00 11.34 8.15
N LYS A 42 4.87 11.59 9.13
CA LYS A 42 6.02 10.74 9.45
C LYS A 42 5.59 9.42 10.10
N GLU A 43 4.74 9.47 11.12
CA GLU A 43 4.23 8.28 11.81
C GLU A 43 3.44 7.40 10.86
N LEU A 44 2.54 8.01 10.09
CA LEU A 44 1.75 7.32 9.10
C LEU A 44 2.63 6.61 8.07
N SER A 45 3.65 7.29 7.53
CA SER A 45 4.63 6.69 6.62
C SER A 45 5.40 5.51 7.23
N ILE A 46 5.65 5.52 8.54
CA ILE A 46 6.28 4.41 9.26
C ILE A 46 5.32 3.22 9.36
N ALA A 47 4.08 3.46 9.79
CA ALA A 47 3.07 2.41 9.96
C ALA A 47 2.72 1.70 8.65
N ILE A 48 2.54 2.46 7.57
CA ILE A 48 2.29 1.93 6.22
C ILE A 48 3.44 1.02 5.77
N ARG A 49 4.68 1.47 5.93
CA ARG A 49 5.86 0.67 5.59
C ARG A 49 5.95 -0.57 6.48
N GLY A 50 5.60 -0.45 7.76
CA GLY A 50 5.41 -1.55 8.68
C GLY A 50 4.48 -2.61 8.12
N TYR A 51 3.25 -2.26 7.76
CA TYR A 51 2.30 -3.21 7.15
C TYR A 51 2.89 -3.91 5.92
N GLY A 52 3.52 -3.15 5.02
CA GLY A 52 4.15 -3.73 3.83
C GLY A 52 5.30 -4.71 4.12
N LEU A 53 6.05 -4.51 5.20
CA LEU A 53 7.16 -5.39 5.61
C LEU A 53 6.69 -6.62 6.39
N PHE A 54 5.66 -6.47 7.21
CA PHE A 54 5.15 -7.51 8.11
C PHE A 54 4.00 -8.34 7.51
N ALA A 55 3.57 -8.08 6.27
CA ALA A 55 2.53 -8.86 5.59
C ALA A 55 2.85 -10.36 5.51
N ALA A 56 4.09 -10.72 5.15
CA ALA A 56 4.53 -12.12 5.08
C ALA A 56 4.42 -12.85 6.43
N PRO A 57 5.03 -12.37 7.53
CA PRO A 57 4.89 -13.03 8.82
C PRO A 57 3.45 -13.04 9.35
N CYS A 58 2.64 -12.00 9.07
CA CYS A 58 1.22 -11.99 9.44
C CYS A 58 0.45 -13.12 8.75
N LYS A 59 0.71 -13.36 7.45
CA LYS A 59 0.11 -14.47 6.70
C LYS A 59 0.32 -15.82 7.35
N VAL A 60 1.51 -16.04 7.93
CA VAL A 60 1.90 -17.30 8.57
C VAL A 60 1.15 -17.51 9.89
N ILE A 61 0.99 -16.47 10.72
CA ILE A 61 0.28 -16.58 12.01
C ILE A 61 -1.23 -16.72 11.80
N ASN A 62 -1.80 -15.79 11.04
CA ASN A 62 -3.22 -15.73 10.80
C ASN A 62 -3.47 -15.09 9.43
N PRO A 63 -3.88 -15.88 8.42
CA PRO A 63 -4.15 -15.37 7.09
C PRO A 63 -5.13 -14.20 7.04
N LYS A 64 -6.09 -14.14 7.97
CA LYS A 64 -7.09 -13.06 8.05
C LYS A 64 -6.47 -11.71 8.37
N ASP A 65 -5.34 -11.66 9.06
CA ASP A 65 -4.67 -10.40 9.40
C ASP A 65 -4.26 -9.65 8.12
N VAL A 66 -3.84 -10.37 7.08
CA VAL A 66 -3.47 -9.79 5.78
C VAL A 66 -4.69 -9.20 5.07
N ASP A 67 -5.86 -9.82 5.21
CA ASP A 67 -7.11 -9.29 4.67
C ASP A 67 -7.47 -7.95 5.35
N PHE A 68 -7.36 -7.88 6.68
CA PHE A 68 -7.58 -6.64 7.44
C PHE A 68 -6.59 -5.55 7.05
N MET A 69 -5.29 -5.89 6.97
CA MET A 69 -4.25 -4.95 6.53
C MET A 69 -4.55 -4.34 5.16
N TYR A 70 -5.04 -5.14 4.22
CA TYR A 70 -5.39 -4.66 2.88
C TYR A 70 -6.54 -3.65 2.93
N VAL A 71 -7.60 -3.99 3.66
CA VAL A 71 -8.79 -3.13 3.80
C VAL A 71 -8.43 -1.80 4.46
N GLU A 72 -7.66 -1.83 5.54
CA GLU A 72 -7.29 -0.64 6.29
C GLU A 72 -6.40 0.32 5.51
N LEU A 73 -5.39 -0.21 4.81
CA LEU A 73 -4.54 0.60 3.94
C LEU A 73 -5.37 1.27 2.84
N LEU A 74 -6.25 0.52 2.17
CA LEU A 74 -7.07 1.08 1.10
C LEU A 74 -8.08 2.10 1.58
N GLN A 75 -8.71 1.86 2.74
CA GLN A 75 -9.63 2.82 3.33
C GLN A 75 -8.91 4.11 3.73
N ARG A 76 -7.73 4.01 4.35
CA ARG A 76 -6.90 5.17 4.69
C ARG A 76 -6.47 5.94 3.44
N CYS A 77 -6.03 5.25 2.38
CA CYS A 77 -5.74 5.89 1.10
C CYS A 77 -6.97 6.58 0.51
N LYS A 78 -8.14 5.93 0.53
CA LYS A 78 -9.38 6.51 -0.02
C LYS A 78 -9.74 7.83 0.68
N GLN A 79 -9.59 7.88 1.99
CA GLN A 79 -9.85 9.10 2.77
C GLN A 79 -8.89 10.22 2.33
N MET A 80 -7.59 9.95 2.35
CA MET A 80 -6.56 10.97 2.07
C MET A 80 -6.52 11.46 0.62
N TYR A 81 -6.80 10.61 -0.37
CA TYR A 81 -6.58 10.97 -1.78
C TYR A 81 -7.84 11.09 -2.62
N LEU A 82 -8.96 10.47 -2.19
CA LEU A 82 -10.17 10.39 -3.01
C LEU A 82 -11.37 11.14 -2.41
N THR A 83 -11.24 11.64 -1.18
CA THR A 83 -12.34 12.29 -0.44
C THR A 83 -11.97 13.70 -0.01
N GLU A 84 -10.73 13.93 0.43
CA GLU A 84 -10.24 15.23 0.89
C GLU A 84 -9.53 15.99 -0.24
N ALA A 85 -10.29 16.68 -1.09
CA ALA A 85 -9.74 17.40 -2.26
C ALA A 85 -8.73 18.52 -1.91
N GLU A 86 -8.82 19.07 -0.70
CA GLU A 86 -8.01 20.21 -0.25
C GLU A 86 -6.61 19.82 0.27
N THR A 87 -6.37 18.54 0.56
CA THR A 87 -5.10 18.06 1.17
C THR A 87 -4.29 17.14 0.23
N ILE A 88 -4.78 16.89 -0.99
CA ILE A 88 -4.15 15.97 -1.95
C ILE A 88 -2.71 16.38 -2.24
N ASP A 89 -2.44 17.68 -2.43
CA ASP A 89 -1.12 18.20 -2.80
C ASP A 89 -0.07 17.97 -1.69
N ASP A 90 -0.46 18.13 -0.43
CA ASP A 90 0.41 17.90 0.74
C ASP A 90 0.74 16.42 0.96
N HIS A 91 -0.18 15.53 0.57
CA HIS A 91 -0.04 14.09 0.79
C HIS A 91 0.48 13.32 -0.42
N VAL A 92 0.50 13.91 -1.61
CA VAL A 92 0.84 13.22 -2.87
C VAL A 92 2.21 12.53 -2.82
N TYR A 93 3.15 13.05 -2.02
CA TYR A 93 4.48 12.49 -1.80
C TYR A 93 4.49 11.15 -1.03
N GLN A 94 3.41 10.80 -0.34
CA GLN A 94 3.29 9.54 0.38
C GLN A 94 2.64 8.42 -0.44
N LEU A 95 1.89 8.77 -1.48
CA LEU A 95 1.15 7.81 -2.30
C LEU A 95 2.04 6.67 -2.86
N PRO A 96 3.29 6.92 -3.31
CA PRO A 96 4.18 5.83 -3.72
C PRO A 96 4.47 4.83 -2.60
N SER A 97 4.62 5.30 -1.36
CA SER A 97 4.88 4.43 -0.20
C SER A 97 3.64 3.60 0.16
N PHE A 98 2.45 4.20 0.08
CA PHE A 98 1.19 3.49 0.24
C PHE A 98 1.02 2.39 -0.79
N LEU A 99 1.15 2.71 -2.09
CA LEU A 99 1.02 1.73 -3.17
C LEU A 99 2.06 0.61 -3.06
N GLN A 100 3.29 0.94 -2.66
CA GLN A 100 4.33 -0.06 -2.45
C GLN A 100 3.99 -1.04 -1.30
N SER A 101 3.37 -0.55 -0.22
CA SER A 101 2.90 -1.38 0.88
C SER A 101 1.65 -2.17 0.53
N ILE A 102 0.67 -1.56 -0.14
CA ILE A 102 -0.52 -2.27 -0.66
C ILE A 102 -0.09 -3.42 -1.57
N ALA A 103 0.87 -3.19 -2.48
CA ALA A 103 1.40 -4.25 -3.34
C ALA A 103 2.05 -5.39 -2.55
N SER A 104 2.81 -5.07 -1.48
CA SER A 104 3.35 -6.11 -0.57
C SER A 104 2.24 -6.93 0.09
N VAL A 105 1.16 -6.28 0.54
CA VAL A 105 0.03 -6.97 1.18
C VAL A 105 -0.73 -7.82 0.16
N ILE A 106 -1.02 -7.27 -1.03
CA ILE A 106 -1.68 -8.00 -2.13
C ILE A 106 -0.91 -9.28 -2.46
N PHE A 107 0.42 -9.23 -2.50
CA PHE A 107 1.24 -10.40 -2.78
C PHE A 107 0.91 -11.59 -1.84
N HIS A 108 0.55 -11.33 -0.58
CA HIS A 108 0.21 -12.33 0.43
C HIS A 108 -1.30 -12.61 0.60
N LEU A 109 -2.18 -11.91 -0.11
CA LEU A 109 -3.62 -12.23 -0.13
C LEU A 109 -3.88 -13.50 -0.94
N ASP A 110 -4.83 -14.33 -0.52
CA ASP A 110 -5.24 -15.50 -1.32
C ASP A 110 -6.13 -15.07 -2.49
N THR A 111 -7.07 -14.16 -2.21
CA THR A 111 -8.03 -13.62 -3.17
C THR A 111 -8.16 -12.12 -2.97
N ILE A 112 -8.24 -11.37 -4.06
CA ILE A 112 -8.45 -9.92 -3.99
C ILE A 112 -9.96 -9.65 -3.79
N PRO A 113 -10.38 -8.94 -2.74
CA PRO A 113 -11.77 -8.58 -2.58
C PRO A 113 -12.19 -7.54 -3.64
N VAL A 114 -13.07 -7.96 -4.56
CA VAL A 114 -13.48 -7.18 -5.75
C VAL A 114 -14.09 -5.82 -5.40
N ILE A 115 -14.76 -5.70 -4.23
CA ILE A 115 -15.37 -4.45 -3.77
C ILE A 115 -14.37 -3.29 -3.62
N TYR A 116 -13.09 -3.59 -3.40
CA TYR A 116 -12.05 -2.58 -3.23
C TYR A 116 -11.22 -2.33 -4.50
N THR A 117 -11.42 -3.12 -5.55
CA THR A 117 -10.71 -2.96 -6.83
C THR A 117 -10.87 -1.55 -7.42
N PRO A 118 -12.07 -0.94 -7.48
CA PRO A 118 -12.23 0.42 -8.03
C PRO A 118 -11.48 1.49 -7.24
N VAL A 119 -11.32 1.30 -5.94
CA VAL A 119 -10.54 2.22 -5.09
C VAL A 119 -9.07 2.16 -5.49
N LEU A 120 -8.52 0.95 -5.65
CA LEU A 120 -7.14 0.76 -6.07
C LEU A 120 -6.89 1.29 -7.49
N GLU A 121 -7.83 1.08 -8.43
CA GLU A 121 -7.75 1.65 -9.78
C GLU A 121 -7.65 3.17 -9.73
N ARG A 122 -8.51 3.83 -8.95
CA ARG A 122 -8.49 5.28 -8.83
C ARG A 122 -7.22 5.81 -8.17
N LEU A 123 -6.67 5.13 -7.17
CA LEU A 123 -5.38 5.47 -6.57
C LEU A 123 -4.22 5.36 -7.58
N MET A 124 -4.22 4.33 -8.43
CA MET A 124 -3.23 4.19 -9.50
C MET A 124 -3.34 5.32 -10.53
N ILE A 125 -4.56 5.70 -10.90
CA ILE A 125 -4.81 6.82 -11.82
C ILE A 125 -4.29 8.13 -11.21
N VAL A 126 -4.56 8.41 -9.93
CA VAL A 126 -4.01 9.58 -9.22
C VAL A 126 -2.49 9.55 -9.22
N GLN A 127 -1.86 8.40 -8.96
CA GLN A 127 -0.40 8.27 -8.97
C GLN A 127 0.23 8.57 -10.35
N ILE A 128 -0.44 8.19 -11.44
CA ILE A 128 -0.02 8.48 -12.82
C ILE A 128 -0.21 9.97 -13.12
N ASP A 129 -1.34 10.54 -12.73
CA ASP A 129 -1.69 11.95 -12.95
C ASP A 129 -0.74 12.90 -12.20
N SER A 130 -0.35 12.53 -10.98
CA SER A 130 0.62 13.28 -10.16
C SER A 130 2.07 13.09 -10.58
N PHE A 131 2.38 12.17 -11.52
CA PHE A 131 3.75 11.86 -11.93
C PHE A 131 4.59 13.09 -12.33
N PRO A 132 4.07 14.05 -13.13
CA PRO A 132 4.84 15.22 -13.57
C PRO A 132 5.23 16.16 -12.42
N GLN A 133 4.49 16.14 -11.31
CA GLN A 133 4.71 17.02 -10.15
C GLN A 133 5.91 16.57 -9.30
N TYR A 134 6.34 15.33 -9.45
CA TYR A 134 7.44 14.77 -8.66
C TYR A 134 8.83 15.16 -9.17
N SER A 135 9.76 15.34 -8.23
CA SER A 135 11.19 15.37 -8.55
C SER A 135 11.65 14.07 -9.23
N ALA A 136 12.73 14.12 -10.02
CA ALA A 136 13.26 12.94 -10.73
C ALA A 136 13.55 11.73 -9.80
N ARG A 137 14.03 11.99 -8.58
CA ARG A 137 14.23 10.95 -7.56
C ARG A 137 12.91 10.30 -7.13
N MET A 138 11.86 11.10 -6.98
CA MET A 138 10.54 10.63 -6.56
C MET A 138 9.78 9.97 -7.71
N GLN A 139 9.97 10.42 -8.96
CA GLN A 139 9.45 9.74 -10.15
C GLN A 139 9.90 8.28 -10.23
N THR A 140 11.16 8.00 -9.86
CA THR A 140 11.66 6.62 -9.78
C THR A 140 10.89 5.79 -8.74
N ALA A 141 10.57 6.38 -7.57
CA ALA A 141 9.79 5.71 -6.53
C ALA A 141 8.33 5.48 -6.98
N CYS A 142 7.73 6.45 -7.66
CA CYS A 142 6.41 6.35 -8.29
C CYS A 142 6.36 5.20 -9.32
N CYS A 143 7.28 5.17 -10.29
CA CYS A 143 7.32 4.09 -11.28
C CYS A 143 7.47 2.71 -10.61
N ARG A 144 8.32 2.62 -9.59
CA ARG A 144 8.52 1.37 -8.82
C ARG A 144 7.25 0.94 -8.09
N SER A 145 6.51 1.86 -7.48
CA SER A 145 5.27 1.51 -6.77
C SER A 145 4.19 1.03 -7.76
N ILE A 146 4.02 1.71 -8.90
CA ILE A 146 3.10 1.32 -9.98
C ILE A 146 3.41 -0.09 -10.48
N VAL A 147 4.66 -0.34 -10.87
CA VAL A 147 5.10 -1.66 -11.38
C VAL A 147 4.89 -2.74 -10.31
N LYS A 148 5.18 -2.44 -9.04
CA LYS A 148 5.00 -3.41 -7.95
C LYS A 148 3.53 -3.79 -7.75
N VAL A 149 2.59 -2.84 -7.88
CA VAL A 149 1.15 -3.14 -7.83
C VAL A 149 0.76 -4.06 -8.98
N PHE A 150 1.16 -3.75 -10.21
CA PHE A 150 0.86 -4.61 -11.36
C PHE A 150 1.44 -6.03 -11.21
N LEU A 151 2.68 -6.16 -10.74
CA LEU A 151 3.29 -7.46 -10.46
C LEU A 151 2.54 -8.24 -9.37
N ALA A 152 2.13 -7.57 -8.30
CA ALA A 152 1.36 -8.21 -7.23
C ALA A 152 -0.01 -8.70 -7.73
N LEU A 153 -0.68 -7.94 -8.58
CA LEU A 153 -1.96 -8.32 -9.20
C LEU A 153 -1.81 -9.44 -10.22
N ALA A 154 -0.70 -9.48 -10.97
CA ALA A 154 -0.46 -10.51 -11.98
C ALA A 154 -0.39 -11.92 -11.38
N ALA A 155 0.05 -12.04 -10.13
CA ALA A 155 0.06 -13.30 -9.39
C ALA A 155 -1.35 -13.75 -8.90
N LYS A 156 -2.39 -12.93 -9.08
CA LYS A 156 -3.75 -13.15 -8.53
C LYS A 156 -4.82 -13.44 -9.59
N GLY A 157 -4.40 -13.82 -10.80
CA GLY A 157 -5.28 -14.31 -11.85
C GLY A 157 -5.85 -13.22 -12.76
N PRO A 158 -7.08 -13.40 -13.32
CA PRO A 158 -7.58 -12.59 -14.44
C PRO A 158 -7.93 -11.15 -14.07
N VAL A 159 -8.01 -10.82 -12.76
CA VAL A 159 -8.29 -9.47 -12.24
C VAL A 159 -7.31 -8.43 -12.81
N LEU A 160 -6.06 -8.84 -13.10
CA LEU A 160 -5.07 -7.95 -13.69
C LEU A 160 -5.54 -7.34 -15.02
N TRP A 161 -6.15 -8.14 -15.91
CA TRP A 161 -6.44 -7.68 -17.27
C TRP A 161 -7.50 -6.58 -17.29
N SER A 162 -8.59 -6.77 -16.56
CA SER A 162 -9.61 -5.73 -16.40
C SER A 162 -9.03 -4.50 -15.71
N PHE A 163 -8.23 -4.70 -14.65
CA PHE A 163 -7.59 -3.63 -13.90
C PHE A 163 -6.63 -2.79 -14.76
N MET A 164 -5.73 -3.43 -15.50
CA MET A 164 -4.79 -2.75 -16.39
C MET A 164 -5.54 -2.01 -17.51
N SER A 165 -6.57 -2.62 -18.08
CA SER A 165 -7.39 -1.98 -19.11
C SER A 165 -7.96 -0.66 -18.60
N THR A 166 -8.56 -0.65 -17.40
CA THR A 166 -9.10 0.56 -16.78
C THR A 166 -8.01 1.60 -16.49
N VAL A 167 -6.95 1.20 -15.78
CA VAL A 167 -5.91 2.12 -15.30
C VAL A 167 -5.12 2.74 -16.45
N VAL A 168 -4.73 1.95 -17.46
CA VAL A 168 -3.97 2.45 -18.62
C VAL A 168 -4.84 3.34 -19.49
N HIS A 169 -6.09 2.93 -19.75
CA HIS A 169 -7.01 3.74 -20.55
C HIS A 169 -7.30 5.09 -19.90
N GLN A 170 -7.64 5.10 -18.61
CA GLN A 170 -7.91 6.34 -17.87
C GLN A 170 -6.65 7.19 -17.68
N GLY A 171 -5.49 6.57 -17.46
CA GLY A 171 -4.21 7.26 -17.37
C GLY A 171 -3.85 7.98 -18.68
N LEU A 172 -4.04 7.32 -19.83
CA LEU A 172 -3.80 7.94 -21.15
C LEU A 172 -4.75 9.11 -21.40
N ILE A 173 -6.04 8.98 -21.08
CA ILE A 173 -7.02 10.07 -21.24
C ILE A 173 -6.54 11.32 -20.50
N ARG A 174 -6.10 11.20 -19.24
CA ARG A 174 -5.64 12.35 -18.44
C ARG A 174 -4.37 12.99 -18.95
N ILE A 175 -3.45 12.20 -19.50
CA ILE A 175 -2.20 12.72 -20.07
C ILE A 175 -2.47 13.44 -21.40
N CYS A 176 -3.51 13.02 -22.14
CA CYS A 176 -3.83 13.54 -23.48
C CYS A 176 -4.93 14.62 -23.49
N SER A 177 -5.53 14.96 -22.34
CA SER A 177 -6.54 16.02 -22.17
C SER A 177 -5.92 17.34 -21.76
#